data_AF-A0A528B927-F1
#
_entry.id   AF-A0A528B927-F1
#
_cell.length_a   1.000
_cell.length_b   1.000
_cell.length_c   1.000
_cell.angle_alpha   90.00
_cell.angle_beta   90.00
_cell.angle_gamma   90.00
#
_symmetry.space_group_name_H-M   'P 1'
#
loop_
_entity.id
_entity.type
_entity.pdbx_description
1 polymer ?
#
loop_
_entity_poly.entity_id
_entity_poly.type
_entity_poly.pdbx_seq_one_letter_code
_entity_poly.pdbx_strand_id
1 'polypeptide(L)' 'MFSILRMRWAIAPKTAPRPLINCNRCNGLRAYDSSGKFRVNANGKRIDAWLIYRCVGCDNSWNFGILERCNR' A
#
# COMPACT_ATOMS: atom_id res chain seq x y z
N MET A 1 5.14 10.22 -46.56
CA MET A 1 5.50 9.21 -45.55
C MET A 1 4.94 9.69 -44.22
N PHE A 2 3.81 9.16 -43.77
CA PHE A 2 3.19 9.60 -42.51
C PHE A 2 3.86 8.91 -41.33
N SER A 3 4.44 9.70 -40.43
CA SER A 3 4.96 9.22 -39.15
C SER A 3 3.81 9.02 -38.19
N ILE A 4 3.63 7.79 -37.71
CA ILE A 4 2.65 7.49 -36.65
C ILE A 4 3.23 7.99 -35.33
N LEU A 5 2.55 8.95 -34.70
CA LEU A 5 2.88 9.41 -33.35
C LEU A 5 2.59 8.27 -32.36
N ARG A 6 3.61 7.72 -31.71
CA ARG A 6 3.46 6.78 -30.60
C ARG A 6 3.66 7.51 -29.28
N MET A 7 2.59 7.60 -28.48
CA MET A 7 2.65 8.12 -27.12
C MET A 7 2.45 7.00 -26.10
N ARG A 8 3.29 6.99 -25.07
CA ARG A 8 3.12 6.14 -23.89
C ARG A 8 2.37 6.92 -22.83
N TRP A 9 1.25 6.37 -22.37
CA TRP A 9 0.48 6.91 -21.26
C TRP A 9 0.83 6.13 -19.99
N ALA A 10 1.03 6.85 -18.89
CA ALA A 10 1.16 6.26 -17.57
C ALA A 10 -0.13 6.54 -16.79
N ILE A 11 -0.80 5.47 -16.33
CA ILE A 11 -1.96 5.60 -15.44
C ILE A 11 -1.42 5.58 -14.01
N ALA A 12 -1.61 6.69 -13.29
CA ALA A 12 -1.27 6.79 -11.88
C ALA A 12 -2.55 6.73 -11.03
N PRO A 13 -2.61 5.89 -9.99
CA PRO A 13 -3.75 5.88 -9.08
C PRO A 13 -3.81 7.20 -8.32
N LYS A 14 -5.01 7.81 -8.24
CA LYS A 14 -5.22 9.06 -7.49
C LYS A 14 -5.21 8.88 -5.98
N THR A 15 -5.53 7.67 -5.52
CA THR A 15 -5.62 7.31 -4.10
C THR A 15 -4.93 5.98 -3.87
N ALA A 16 -4.53 5.74 -2.62
CA ALA A 16 -4.07 4.41 -2.21
C ALA A 16 -5.14 3.34 -2.50
N PRO A 17 -4.74 2.09 -2.82
CA PRO A 17 -5.66 0.97 -2.98
C PRO A 17 -6.54 0.78 -1.73
N ARG A 18 -7.73 0.20 -1.90
CA ARG A 18 -8.62 -0.15 -0.78
C ARG A 18 -8.87 -1.66 -0.76
N PRO A 19 -7.92 -2.44 -0.24
CA PRO A 19 -8.01 -3.89 -0.31
C PRO A 19 -9.08 -4.45 0.61
N LEU A 20 -9.64 -5.60 0.22
CA LEU A 20 -10.51 -6.42 1.06
C LEU A 20 -9.67 -7.51 1.73
N ILE A 21 -9.54 -7.45 3.05
CA ILE A 21 -8.65 -8.32 3.84
C ILE A 21 -9.43 -8.88 5.02
N ASN A 22 -9.12 -10.11 5.42
CA ASN A 22 -9.71 -10.69 6.62
C ASN A 22 -9.24 -9.92 7.87
N CYS A 23 -10.16 -9.26 8.56
CA CYS A 23 -9.87 -8.53 9.78
C CYS A 23 -10.02 -9.44 10.99
N ASN A 24 -8.94 -9.62 11.76
CA ASN A 24 -8.94 -10.46 12.96
C ASN A 24 -9.92 -9.98 14.05
N ARG A 25 -10.20 -8.68 14.15
CA ARG A 25 -11.15 -8.12 15.13
C ARG A 25 -12.60 -8.23 14.68
N CYS A 26 -12.88 -8.11 13.38
CA CYS A 26 -14.23 -8.26 12.84
C CYS A 26 -14.59 -9.71 12.50
N ASN A 27 -13.60 -10.62 12.53
CA ASN A 27 -13.71 -12.01 12.13
C ASN A 27 -14.33 -12.19 10.73
N GLY A 28 -13.83 -11.44 9.74
CA GLY A 28 -14.33 -11.51 8.36
C GLY A 28 -13.65 -10.52 7.41
N LEU A 29 -13.97 -10.66 6.11
CA LEU A 29 -13.45 -9.80 5.05
C LEU A 29 -13.94 -8.36 5.26
N ARG A 30 -13.02 -7.40 5.32
CA ARG A 30 -13.31 -5.98 5.49
C ARG A 30 -12.47 -5.13 4.56
N ALA A 31 -13.04 -4.00 4.14
CA ALA A 31 -12.30 -2.96 3.45
C ALA A 31 -11.34 -2.28 4.43
N TYR A 32 -10.13 -2.01 3.93
CA TYR A 32 -9.13 -1.24 4.62
C TYR A 32 -8.85 0.04 3.86
N ASP A 33 -8.87 1.17 4.56
CA ASP A 33 -8.51 2.48 4.01
C ASP A 33 -7.12 2.89 4.48
N SER A 34 -6.37 3.55 3.61
CA SER A 34 -5.06 4.09 3.96
C SER A 34 -5.21 5.17 5.02
N SER A 35 -4.43 5.09 6.08
CA SER A 35 -4.36 6.14 7.09
C SER A 35 -3.54 7.36 6.65
N GLY A 36 -2.86 7.28 5.50
CA GLY A 36 -1.89 8.28 5.04
C GLY A 36 -0.59 8.33 5.85
N LYS A 37 -0.43 7.45 6.85
CA LYS A 37 0.75 7.39 7.72
C LYS A 37 1.65 6.23 7.34
N PHE A 38 2.96 6.46 7.46
CA PHE A 38 3.97 5.44 7.24
C PHE A 38 4.60 5.01 8.56
N ARG A 39 4.84 3.70 8.69
CA ARG A 39 5.77 3.17 9.68
C ARG A 39 7.11 2.95 8.98
N VAL A 40 8.15 3.60 9.48
CA VAL A 40 9.51 3.44 8.97
C VAL A 40 10.36 2.81 10.06
N ASN A 41 11.10 1.75 9.72
CA ASN A 41 12.06 1.11 10.60
C ASN A 41 13.45 1.19 9.98
N ALA A 42 14.43 1.65 10.76
CA ALA A 42 15.81 1.78 10.32
C ALA A 42 16.73 0.91 11.18
N ASN A 43 17.63 0.17 10.54
CA ASN A 43 18.71 -0.56 11.21
C ASN A 43 20.01 -0.35 10.42
N GLY A 44 20.83 0.59 10.90
CA GLY A 44 22.04 1.03 10.20
C GLY A 44 21.71 1.58 8.81
N LYS A 45 22.24 0.94 7.77
CA LYS A 45 22.01 1.32 6.35
C LYS A 45 20.75 0.71 5.73
N ARG A 46 19.93 -0.01 6.50
CA ARG A 46 18.74 -0.73 5.99
C ARG A 46 17.46 -0.06 6.49
N ILE A 47 16.48 0.07 5.59
CA ILE A 47 15.19 0.70 5.86
C ILE A 47 14.07 -0.25 5.42
N ASP A 48 13.04 -0.38 6.25
CA ASP A 48 11.73 -0.89 5.85
C ASP A 48 10.69 0.21 6.00
N ALA A 49 9.74 0.26 5.07
CA ALA A 49 8.63 1.18 5.10
C ALA A 49 7.31 0.45 4.81
N TRP A 50 6.35 0.66 5.70
CA TRP A 50 4.98 0.19 5.53
C TRP A 50 4.02 1.36 5.48
N LEU A 51 3.04 1.30 4.57
CA LEU A 51 1.87 2.16 4.61
C LEU A 51 0.87 1.56 5.60
N ILE A 52 0.43 2.37 6.57
CA ILE A 52 -0.51 1.92 7.59
C ILE A 52 -1.94 2.06 7.07
N TYR A 53 -2.67 0.97 7.10
CA TYR A 53 -4.09 0.89 6.78
C TYR A 53 -4.93 0.69 8.04
N ARG A 54 -6.19 1.13 7.99
CA ARG A 54 -7.18 0.96 9.05
C ARG A 54 -8.43 0.26 8.51
N CYS A 55 -8.89 -0.74 9.26
CA CYS A 55 -10.16 -1.41 8.96
C CYS A 55 -11.30 -0.42 9.09
N VAL A 56 -12.13 -0.30 8.05
CA VAL A 56 -13.26 0.63 8.04
C VAL A 56 -14.30 0.28 9.12
N GLY A 57 -14.37 -0.99 9.55
CA GLY A 57 -15.34 -1.44 10.54
C GLY A 57 -14.92 -1.34 12.01
N CYS A 58 -13.63 -1.44 12.34
CA CYS A 58 -13.17 -1.49 13.73
C CYS A 58 -11.85 -0.74 14.02
N ASP A 59 -11.34 0.01 13.04
CA ASP A 59 -10.08 0.76 13.12
C ASP A 59 -8.83 -0.10 13.42
N ASN A 60 -8.91 -1.43 13.29
CA ASN A 60 -7.74 -2.29 13.43
C ASN A 60 -6.67 -1.93 12.39
N SER A 61 -5.40 -1.90 12.79
CA SER A 61 -4.29 -1.56 11.91
C SER A 61 -3.80 -2.75 11.10
N TRP A 62 -3.46 -2.52 9.83
CA TRP A 62 -2.73 -3.45 8.99
C TRP A 62 -1.60 -2.71 8.27
N ASN A 63 -0.41 -3.31 8.17
CA ASN A 63 0.76 -2.70 7.55
C ASN A 63 0.95 -3.29 6.15
N PHE A 64 0.89 -2.45 5.12
CA PHE A 64 1.18 -2.84 3.75
C PHE A 64 2.62 -2.50 3.39
N GLY A 65 3.42 -3.50 3.01
CA GLY A 65 4.83 -3.33 2.64
C GLY A 65 4.98 -2.49 1.37
N ILE A 66 5.68 -1.36 1.48
CA ILE A 66 6.04 -0.51 0.33
C ILE A 66 7.50 -0.72 -0.04
N LEU A 67 8.36 -0.79 0.99
CA LEU A 67 9.77 -1.10 0.85
C LEU A 67 10.11 -2.09 1.96
N GLU A 68 10.45 -3.31 1.58
CA GLU A 68 10.88 -4.33 2.53
C GLU A 68 12.27 -4.80 2.13
N ARG A 69 13.12 -5.11 3.11
CA ARG A 69 14.43 -5.71 2.86
C ARG A 69 14.26 -7.04 2.11
N CYS A 70 14.88 -7.17 0.95
CA CYS A 70 15.17 -8.50 0.40
C CYS A 70 16.38 -9.07 1.14
N ASN A 71 16.18 -10.07 2.00
CA ASN A 71 17.29 -10.90 2.47
C ASN A 71 17.78 -11.72 1.27
N ARG A 72 18.97 -11.39 0.76
CA ARG A 72 19.68 -12.18 -0.24
C ARG A 72 20.74 -13.03 0.45
#